data_AF-A0AAW8VR53-F1
#
_entry.id   AF-A0AAW8VR53-F1
#
_cell.length_a   1.000
_cell.length_b   1.000
_cell.length_c   1.000
_cell.angle_alpha   90.00
_cell.angle_beta   90.00
_cell.angle_gamma   90.00
#
_symmetry.space_group_name_H-M   'P 1'
#
loop_
_entity.id
_entity.type
_entity.pdbx_description
1 polymer ?
#
loop_
_entity_poly.entity_id
_entity_poly.type
_entity_poly.pdbx_seq_one_letter_code
_entity_poly.pdbx_strand_id
1 'polypeptide(L)'
;MDETLRKQIDAWTETDEHGRIVDMLGQISPEERDSEATGLLARAYNNLGEYEKALELLDSIEEEEAGDTNWNFRKGYALYFLDRYKEALACFKKADELTPEDEDTIEFIRSCNSHLPFRKRVKDFWKWFTDNEEELSRIVENRGQLDGGDAVEFVTAGTNLIDEDVHFNLGGDYEFTFSVEGNTHLFYLYPYIVSQMPAQFKDKWHFFPFNQGTDASFSFGMYGANVDMAQVQVSAAYQEDINAFNIHFYEEQLCSLEEAQSYNAYYIMMEIMLGEGLSYQYIASVERADAPLENMIKLPELRAYITDTLKAHGKEIFDNPQQVYTSYRFEPQENEELRFDVMAGSSCFQPLVANYYNGSTELFDRLNGFGAQAVFIAFPYENKEKGDGKKVLDFRYELEDRLAAELLEPEGLGLLLGGAIGTGTCYIDLLLFDESAFMEKIVPFLKDYPQYHFYLSDFRQGSDLCRLYETEDDESEE
;
A
#
# COMPACT_ATOMS: atom_id res chain seq x y z
N MET A 1 31.04 -24.00 -16.63
CA MET A 1 32.22 -23.77 -15.74
C MET A 1 32.57 -25.02 -14.88
N ASP A 2 33.85 -25.22 -14.49
CA ASP A 2 34.28 -26.32 -13.58
C ASP A 2 34.02 -26.01 -12.10
N GLU A 3 33.71 -27.04 -11.30
CA GLU A 3 33.35 -26.94 -9.88
C GLU A 3 34.49 -26.36 -9.02
N THR A 4 35.75 -26.61 -9.39
CA THR A 4 36.91 -26.06 -8.69
C THR A 4 36.96 -24.53 -8.83
N LEU A 5 36.62 -24.02 -10.02
CA LEU A 5 36.63 -22.59 -10.31
C LEU A 5 35.48 -21.88 -9.60
N ARG A 6 34.29 -22.50 -9.54
CA ARG A 6 33.15 -22.00 -8.75
C ARG A 6 33.53 -21.74 -7.29
N LYS A 7 34.10 -22.75 -6.62
CA LYS A 7 34.54 -22.63 -5.22
C LYS A 7 35.60 -21.56 -5.01
N GLN A 8 36.46 -21.33 -5.99
CA GLN A 8 37.47 -20.28 -5.91
C GLN A 8 36.84 -18.89 -6.04
N ILE A 9 35.87 -18.72 -6.94
CA ILE A 9 35.10 -17.48 -7.09
C ILE A 9 34.30 -17.18 -5.81
N ASP A 10 33.67 -18.20 -5.21
CA ASP A 10 32.93 -18.04 -3.96
C ASP A 10 33.86 -17.61 -2.82
N ALA A 11 35.02 -18.27 -2.69
CA ALA A 11 36.03 -17.87 -1.69
C ALA A 11 36.51 -16.43 -1.88
N TRP A 12 36.72 -15.97 -3.12
CA TRP A 12 37.07 -14.58 -3.41
C TRP A 12 35.91 -13.61 -3.16
N THR A 13 34.67 -14.08 -3.28
CA THR A 13 33.48 -13.27 -2.98
C THR A 13 33.36 -13.06 -1.47
N GLU A 14 33.58 -14.11 -0.67
CA GLU A 14 33.59 -14.05 0.80
C GLU A 14 34.71 -13.16 1.37
N THR A 15 35.83 -13.03 0.64
CA THR A 15 36.98 -12.20 1.06
C THR A 15 37.02 -10.81 0.39
N ASP A 16 35.96 -10.41 -0.31
CA ASP A 16 35.87 -9.12 -1.03
C ASP A 16 36.99 -8.92 -2.08
N GLU A 17 37.54 -10.02 -2.62
CA GLU A 17 38.60 -10.03 -3.63
C GLU A 17 38.02 -10.00 -5.06
N HIS A 18 37.00 -9.17 -5.30
CA HIS A 18 36.25 -9.12 -6.57
C HIS A 18 37.10 -8.78 -7.80
N GLY A 19 38.17 -7.98 -7.64
CA GLY A 19 39.13 -7.71 -8.70
C GLY A 19 39.78 -8.96 -9.28
N ARG A 20 40.02 -10.00 -8.45
CA ARG A 20 40.57 -11.28 -8.94
C ARG A 20 39.57 -12.06 -9.79
N ILE A 21 38.29 -11.98 -9.45
CA ILE A 21 37.21 -12.58 -10.25
C ILE A 21 37.19 -11.92 -11.62
N VAL A 22 37.26 -10.58 -11.67
CA VAL A 22 37.35 -9.81 -12.93
C VAL A 22 38.57 -10.19 -13.74
N ASP A 23 39.76 -10.20 -13.13
CA ASP A 23 41.01 -10.56 -13.82
C ASP A 23 40.96 -11.98 -14.39
N MET A 24 40.34 -12.92 -13.68
CA MET A 24 40.25 -14.32 -14.10
C MET A 24 39.21 -14.54 -15.20
N LEU A 25 37.97 -14.08 -15.00
CA LEU A 25 36.86 -14.30 -15.94
C LEU A 25 36.91 -13.36 -17.15
N GLY A 26 37.54 -12.18 -17.01
CA GLY A 26 37.74 -11.22 -18.10
C GLY A 26 38.80 -11.65 -19.12
N GLN A 27 39.65 -12.65 -18.80
CA GLN A 27 40.59 -13.24 -19.76
C GLN A 27 39.92 -14.22 -20.72
N ILE A 28 38.72 -14.72 -20.39
CA ILE A 28 37.94 -15.59 -21.25
C ILE A 28 37.27 -14.71 -22.29
N SER A 29 37.41 -15.06 -23.58
CA SER A 29 36.77 -14.31 -24.66
C SER A 29 35.24 -14.35 -24.51
N PRO A 30 34.51 -13.28 -24.89
CA PRO A 30 33.04 -13.28 -24.81
C PRO A 30 32.40 -14.48 -25.53
N GLU A 31 33.00 -14.97 -26.61
CA GLU A 31 32.52 -16.11 -27.39
C GLU A 31 32.71 -17.47 -26.69
N GLU A 32 33.68 -17.57 -25.77
CA GLU A 32 34.01 -18.80 -25.03
C GLU A 32 33.47 -18.80 -23.61
N ARG A 33 32.96 -17.67 -23.13
CA ARG A 33 32.42 -17.50 -21.78
C ARG A 33 30.93 -17.86 -21.76
N ASP A 34 30.58 -18.89 -20.98
CA ASP A 34 29.18 -19.29 -20.79
C ASP A 34 28.37 -18.23 -20.01
N SER A 35 27.05 -18.36 -20.02
CA SER A 35 26.12 -17.42 -19.36
C SER A 35 26.40 -17.30 -17.87
N GLU A 36 26.69 -18.43 -17.22
CA GLU A 36 27.02 -18.49 -15.80
C GLU A 36 28.29 -17.68 -15.47
N ALA A 37 29.40 -17.90 -16.18
CA ALA A 37 30.63 -17.15 -15.98
C ALA A 37 30.44 -15.66 -16.32
N THR A 38 29.60 -15.34 -17.31
CA THR A 38 29.24 -13.96 -17.64
C THR A 38 28.47 -13.30 -16.50
N GLY A 39 27.50 -14.00 -15.90
CA GLY A 39 26.74 -13.52 -14.75
C GLY A 39 27.59 -13.34 -13.49
N LEU A 40 28.58 -14.22 -13.26
CA LEU A 40 29.52 -14.07 -12.12
C LEU A 40 30.51 -12.93 -12.32
N LEU A 41 30.94 -12.69 -13.56
CA LEU A 41 31.73 -11.51 -13.89
C LEU A 41 30.93 -10.22 -13.68
N ALA A 42 29.66 -10.19 -14.08
CA ALA A 42 28.77 -9.07 -13.82
C ALA A 42 28.60 -8.81 -12.32
N ARG A 43 28.42 -9.86 -11.50
CA ARG A 43 28.39 -9.76 -10.04
C ARG A 43 29.67 -9.09 -9.50
N ALA A 44 30.84 -9.51 -10.00
CA ALA A 44 32.10 -8.92 -9.57
C ALA A 44 32.22 -7.43 -9.96
N TYR A 45 31.74 -7.04 -11.15
CA TYR A 45 31.70 -5.62 -11.54
C TYR A 45 30.72 -4.81 -10.69
N ASN A 46 29.54 -5.34 -10.36
CA ASN A 46 28.60 -4.71 -9.43
C ASN A 46 29.26 -4.40 -8.09
N ASN A 47 29.96 -5.37 -7.49
CA ASN A 47 30.60 -5.18 -6.20
C ASN A 47 31.81 -4.23 -6.26
N LEU A 48 32.39 -4.00 -7.45
CA LEU A 48 33.44 -3.01 -7.68
C LEU A 48 32.90 -1.61 -8.01
N GLY A 49 31.58 -1.43 -8.07
CA GLY A 49 30.94 -0.16 -8.44
C GLY A 49 30.99 0.16 -9.94
N GLU A 50 31.27 -0.83 -10.79
CA GLU A 50 31.41 -0.70 -12.24
C GLU A 50 30.11 -1.15 -12.93
N TYR A 51 29.00 -0.48 -12.58
CA TYR A 51 27.64 -0.92 -12.87
C TYR A 51 27.30 -0.96 -14.36
N GLU A 52 27.82 -0.03 -15.18
CA GLU A 52 27.59 -0.05 -16.63
C GLU A 52 28.20 -1.29 -17.29
N LYS A 53 29.38 -1.73 -16.82
CA LYS A 53 30.01 -2.97 -17.32
C LYS A 53 29.23 -4.20 -16.89
N ALA A 54 28.74 -4.21 -15.65
CA ALA A 54 27.90 -5.30 -15.17
C ALA A 54 26.61 -5.40 -16.01
N LEU A 55 25.97 -4.26 -16.28
CA LEU A 55 24.74 -4.21 -17.07
C LEU A 55 24.96 -4.67 -18.51
N GLU A 56 26.04 -4.23 -19.18
CA GLU A 56 26.38 -4.68 -20.54
C GLU A 56 26.53 -6.22 -20.61
N LEU A 57 27.16 -6.82 -19.59
CA LEU A 57 27.31 -8.27 -19.50
C LEU A 57 25.97 -8.97 -19.27
N LEU A 58 25.12 -8.44 -18.38
CA LEU A 58 23.82 -9.04 -18.07
C LEU A 58 22.86 -8.96 -19.27
N ASP A 59 22.86 -7.84 -19.99
CA ASP A 59 22.08 -7.68 -21.22
C ASP A 59 22.54 -8.66 -22.32
N SER A 60 23.83 -8.98 -22.37
CA SER A 60 24.37 -9.93 -23.36
C SER A 60 23.88 -11.38 -23.19
N ILE A 61 23.34 -11.73 -22.02
CA ILE A 61 22.85 -13.08 -21.69
C ILE A 61 21.35 -13.10 -21.36
N GLU A 62 20.62 -12.01 -21.65
CA GLU A 62 19.20 -11.86 -21.31
C GLU A 62 18.31 -12.96 -21.90
N GLU A 63 18.53 -13.35 -23.17
CA GLU A 63 17.74 -14.41 -23.81
C GLU A 63 17.87 -15.77 -23.11
N GLU A 64 19.01 -16.03 -22.46
CA GLU A 64 19.30 -17.29 -21.78
C GLU A 64 18.89 -17.27 -20.30
N GLU A 65 19.04 -16.13 -19.62
CA GLU A 65 19.01 -16.03 -18.15
C GLU A 65 17.88 -15.14 -17.59
N ALA A 66 17.04 -14.51 -18.40
CA ALA A 66 15.96 -13.64 -17.90
C ALA A 66 14.96 -14.33 -16.95
N GLY A 67 14.92 -15.67 -16.95
CA GLY A 67 14.13 -16.48 -16.03
C GLY A 67 14.84 -16.86 -14.72
N ASP A 68 16.07 -16.41 -14.49
CA ASP A 68 16.85 -16.69 -13.28
C ASP A 68 16.75 -15.56 -12.24
N THR A 69 16.56 -15.92 -10.97
CA THR A 69 16.46 -14.98 -9.86
C THR A 69 17.73 -14.13 -9.71
N ASN A 70 18.91 -14.75 -9.78
CA ASN A 70 20.18 -14.03 -9.58
C ASN A 70 20.47 -13.08 -10.73
N TRP A 71 20.14 -13.45 -11.96
CA TRP A 71 20.28 -12.55 -13.11
C TRP A 71 19.42 -11.31 -12.92
N ASN A 72 18.14 -11.49 -12.56
CA ASN A 72 17.22 -10.39 -12.30
C ASN A 72 17.71 -9.50 -11.15
N PHE A 73 18.13 -10.09 -10.03
CA PHE A 73 18.68 -9.35 -8.91
C PHE A 73 19.94 -8.55 -9.30
N ARG A 74 20.90 -9.17 -10.02
CA ARG A 74 22.15 -8.50 -10.42
C ARG A 74 21.90 -7.36 -11.41
N LYS A 75 20.94 -7.53 -12.33
CA LYS A 75 20.53 -6.48 -13.28
C LYS A 75 19.83 -5.35 -12.55
N GLY A 76 18.91 -5.68 -11.63
CA GLY A 76 18.25 -4.73 -10.74
C GLY A 76 19.26 -3.92 -9.93
N TYR A 77 20.25 -4.58 -9.32
CA TYR A 77 21.31 -3.95 -8.53
C TYR A 77 22.13 -2.96 -9.38
N ALA A 78 22.58 -3.37 -10.57
CA ALA A 78 23.29 -2.47 -11.48
C ALA A 78 22.44 -1.24 -11.84
N LEU A 79 21.17 -1.45 -12.19
CA LEU A 79 20.24 -0.38 -12.56
C LEU A 79 19.94 0.56 -11.38
N TYR A 80 19.83 0.03 -10.15
CA TYR A 80 19.58 0.81 -8.94
C TYR A 80 20.69 1.83 -8.68
N PHE A 81 21.95 1.40 -8.71
CA PHE A 81 23.10 2.29 -8.51
C PHE A 81 23.41 3.19 -9.71
N LEU A 82 22.72 2.98 -10.84
CA LEU A 82 22.69 3.88 -12.00
C LEU A 82 21.49 4.85 -11.97
N ASP A 83 20.78 4.93 -10.83
CA ASP A 83 19.58 5.75 -10.62
C ASP A 83 18.42 5.43 -11.58
N ARG A 84 18.41 4.24 -12.18
CA ARG A 84 17.36 3.74 -13.09
C ARG A 84 16.29 2.96 -12.32
N TYR A 85 15.75 3.57 -11.27
CA TYR A 85 14.90 2.90 -10.26
C TYR A 85 13.66 2.19 -10.84
N LYS A 86 13.02 2.73 -11.90
CA LYS A 86 11.85 2.08 -12.51
C LYS A 86 12.21 0.74 -13.16
N GLU A 87 13.37 0.68 -13.81
CA GLU A 87 13.84 -0.54 -14.46
C GLU A 87 14.42 -1.51 -13.43
N ALA A 88 15.11 -0.98 -12.41
CA ALA A 88 15.58 -1.76 -11.27
C ALA A 88 14.40 -2.45 -10.54
N LEU A 89 13.34 -1.70 -10.24
CA LEU A 89 12.13 -2.22 -9.59
C LEU A 89 11.50 -3.37 -10.39
N ALA A 90 11.43 -3.26 -11.71
CA ALA A 90 10.90 -4.33 -12.56
C ALA A 90 11.75 -5.61 -12.45
N CYS A 91 13.09 -5.48 -12.43
CA CYS A 91 13.98 -6.60 -12.21
C CYS A 91 13.84 -7.21 -10.81
N PHE A 92 13.75 -6.39 -9.75
CA PHE A 92 13.60 -6.90 -8.39
C PHE A 92 12.24 -7.55 -8.15
N LYS A 93 11.13 -6.97 -8.65
CA LYS A 93 9.81 -7.62 -8.65
C LYS A 93 9.89 -8.98 -9.35
N LYS A 94 10.62 -9.07 -10.47
CA LYS A 94 10.79 -10.35 -11.16
C LYS A 94 11.60 -11.37 -10.36
N ALA A 95 12.63 -10.92 -9.64
CA ALA A 95 13.38 -11.77 -8.72
C ALA A 95 12.51 -12.28 -7.58
N ASP A 96 11.69 -11.42 -6.96
CA ASP A 96 10.74 -11.77 -5.90
C ASP A 96 9.66 -12.75 -6.37
N GLU A 97 9.11 -12.58 -7.59
CA GLU A 97 8.19 -13.56 -8.19
C GLU A 97 8.81 -14.96 -8.31
N LEU A 98 10.10 -15.05 -8.63
CA LEU A 98 10.81 -16.31 -8.83
C LEU A 98 11.30 -16.93 -7.52
N THR A 99 11.66 -16.08 -6.55
CA THR A 99 12.11 -16.50 -5.21
C THR A 99 11.55 -15.52 -4.19
N PRO A 100 10.30 -15.74 -3.74
CA PRO A 100 9.65 -14.88 -2.76
C PRO A 100 10.37 -14.95 -1.41
N GLU A 101 10.15 -13.94 -0.58
CA GLU A 101 10.66 -13.86 0.80
C GLU A 101 12.19 -13.70 0.93
N ASP A 102 12.88 -13.35 -0.17
CA ASP A 102 14.29 -12.94 -0.12
C ASP A 102 14.43 -11.51 0.44
N GLU A 103 14.99 -11.39 1.63
CA GLU A 103 15.06 -10.13 2.39
C GLU A 103 15.79 -9.02 1.62
N ASP A 104 16.93 -9.33 0.99
CA ASP A 104 17.70 -8.38 0.20
C ASP A 104 16.88 -7.85 -0.98
N THR A 105 16.18 -8.75 -1.70
CA THR A 105 15.31 -8.36 -2.83
C THR A 105 14.19 -7.43 -2.36
N ILE A 106 13.53 -7.75 -1.25
CA ILE A 106 12.45 -6.95 -0.67
C ILE A 106 12.95 -5.57 -0.25
N GLU A 107 14.12 -5.46 0.38
CA GLU A 107 14.71 -4.18 0.76
C GLU A 107 15.05 -3.31 -0.47
N PHE A 108 15.54 -3.91 -1.56
CA PHE A 108 15.75 -3.18 -2.81
C PHE A 108 14.44 -2.73 -3.47
N ILE A 109 13.36 -3.52 -3.40
CA ILE A 109 12.03 -3.10 -3.84
C ILE A 109 11.58 -1.89 -3.02
N ARG A 110 11.69 -1.97 -1.68
CA ARG A 110 11.35 -0.88 -0.76
C ARG A 110 12.07 0.41 -1.10
N SER A 111 13.38 0.32 -1.33
CA SER A 111 14.21 1.46 -1.71
C SER A 111 13.88 2.00 -3.10
N CYS A 112 13.64 1.15 -4.10
CA CYS A 112 13.22 1.62 -5.42
C CYS A 112 11.92 2.43 -5.34
N ASN A 113 10.97 1.98 -4.51
CA ASN A 113 9.70 2.64 -4.32
C ASN A 113 9.82 3.99 -3.60
N SER A 114 10.76 4.17 -2.67
CA SER A 114 11.02 5.47 -2.03
C SER A 114 11.53 6.52 -3.03
N HIS A 115 12.27 6.10 -4.06
CA HIS A 115 12.68 6.94 -5.19
C HIS A 115 11.60 7.14 -6.26
N LEU A 116 10.50 6.38 -6.19
CA LEU A 116 9.35 6.46 -7.08
C LEU A 116 8.06 6.77 -6.28
N PRO A 117 8.01 7.92 -5.58
CA PRO A 117 6.97 8.19 -4.59
C PRO A 117 5.58 8.24 -5.21
N PHE A 118 4.58 7.78 -4.45
CA PHE A 118 3.18 7.73 -4.85
C PHE A 118 2.68 9.07 -5.38
N ARG A 119 3.06 10.18 -4.75
CA ARG A 119 2.75 11.54 -5.20
C ARG A 119 3.21 11.84 -6.63
N LYS A 120 4.38 11.34 -7.03
CA LYS A 120 4.90 11.50 -8.40
C LYS A 120 4.10 10.65 -9.37
N ARG A 121 3.82 9.40 -9.01
CA ARG A 121 3.01 8.47 -9.81
C ARG A 121 1.59 9.00 -10.08
N VAL A 122 0.96 9.59 -9.06
CA VAL A 122 -0.34 10.27 -9.18
C VAL A 122 -0.28 11.47 -10.13
N LYS A 123 0.79 12.27 -10.08
CA LYS A 123 0.99 13.37 -11.04
C LYS A 123 1.14 12.85 -12.48
N ASP A 124 1.87 11.75 -12.66
CA ASP A 124 2.07 11.13 -13.97
C ASP A 124 0.73 10.57 -14.51
N PHE A 125 -0.09 9.94 -13.68
CA PHE A 125 -1.45 9.51 -14.02
C PHE A 125 -2.32 10.69 -14.48
N TRP A 126 -2.38 11.78 -13.72
CA TRP A 126 -3.21 12.93 -14.10
C TRP A 126 -2.71 13.66 -15.34
N LYS A 127 -1.40 13.67 -15.56
CA LYS A 127 -0.80 14.14 -16.81
C LYS A 127 -1.25 13.26 -17.97
N TRP A 128 -1.13 11.94 -17.84
CA TRP A 128 -1.58 10.99 -18.85
C TRP A 128 -3.08 11.14 -19.13
N PHE A 129 -3.90 11.25 -18.08
CA PHE A 129 -5.35 11.43 -18.22
C PHE A 129 -5.66 12.71 -19.02
N THR A 130 -4.94 13.80 -18.73
CA THR A 130 -5.09 15.07 -19.46
C THR A 130 -4.70 14.95 -20.92
N ASP A 131 -3.58 14.28 -21.21
CA ASP A 131 -3.09 14.09 -22.58
C ASP A 131 -4.01 13.15 -23.40
N ASN A 132 -4.87 12.36 -22.74
CA ASN A 132 -5.72 11.33 -23.35
C ASN A 132 -7.23 11.54 -23.15
N GLU A 133 -7.67 12.70 -22.64
CA GLU A 133 -9.05 12.91 -22.21
C GLU A 133 -10.08 12.78 -23.34
N GLU A 134 -9.73 13.20 -24.57
CA GLU A 134 -10.60 13.07 -25.74
C GLU A 134 -10.90 11.59 -26.07
N GLU A 135 -9.89 10.72 -25.96
CA GLU A 135 -10.05 9.29 -26.18
C GLU A 135 -10.84 8.64 -25.05
N LEU A 136 -10.56 9.00 -23.79
CA LEU A 136 -11.33 8.54 -22.64
C LEU A 136 -12.80 8.92 -22.73
N SER A 137 -13.09 10.13 -23.23
CA SER A 137 -14.45 10.58 -23.49
C SER A 137 -15.14 9.75 -24.56
N ARG A 138 -14.43 9.47 -25.67
CA ARG A 138 -14.93 8.60 -26.74
C ARG A 138 -15.24 7.20 -26.21
N ILE A 139 -14.40 6.66 -25.34
CA ILE A 139 -14.62 5.36 -24.69
C ILE A 139 -15.93 5.38 -23.89
N VAL A 140 -16.13 6.38 -23.04
CA VAL A 140 -17.34 6.51 -22.20
C VAL A 140 -18.60 6.72 -23.06
N GLU A 141 -18.55 7.59 -24.06
CA GLU A 141 -19.68 7.93 -24.94
C GLU A 141 -20.15 6.76 -25.82
N ASN A 142 -19.24 5.84 -26.16
CA ASN A 142 -19.50 4.69 -27.03
C ASN A 142 -19.50 3.36 -26.26
N ARG A 143 -19.78 3.41 -24.95
CA ARG A 143 -19.91 2.23 -24.09
C ARG A 143 -20.85 1.19 -24.67
N GLY A 144 -20.41 -0.07 -24.67
CA GLY A 144 -21.15 -1.20 -25.23
C GLY A 144 -21.12 -1.31 -26.76
N GLN A 145 -20.46 -0.38 -27.46
CA GLN A 145 -20.27 -0.43 -28.92
C GLN A 145 -18.82 -0.64 -29.33
N LEU A 146 -17.86 -0.25 -28.49
CA LEU A 146 -16.43 -0.49 -28.67
C LEU A 146 -16.04 -1.90 -28.22
N ASP A 147 -14.89 -2.38 -28.70
CA ASP A 147 -14.25 -3.56 -28.13
C ASP A 147 -13.88 -3.25 -26.67
N GLY A 148 -14.51 -3.97 -25.74
CA GLY A 148 -14.30 -3.78 -24.32
C GLY A 148 -12.85 -4.08 -23.91
N GLY A 149 -12.16 -4.97 -24.63
CA GLY A 149 -10.76 -5.30 -24.37
C GLY A 149 -9.84 -4.12 -24.62
N ASP A 150 -9.92 -3.53 -25.82
CA ASP A 150 -9.09 -2.38 -26.22
C ASP A 150 -9.31 -1.16 -25.30
N ALA A 151 -10.56 -0.91 -24.90
CA ALA A 151 -10.89 0.18 -23.99
C ALA A 151 -10.31 -0.04 -22.59
N VAL A 152 -10.38 -1.27 -22.05
CA VAL A 152 -9.80 -1.60 -20.75
C VAL A 152 -8.28 -1.49 -20.82
N GLU A 153 -7.63 -2.08 -21.83
CA GLU A 153 -6.17 -2.03 -22.01
C GLU A 153 -5.66 -0.59 -22.09
N PHE A 154 -6.37 0.28 -22.82
CA PHE A 154 -6.02 1.70 -22.93
C PHE A 154 -6.03 2.40 -21.56
N VAL A 155 -7.08 2.17 -20.77
CA VAL A 155 -7.21 2.80 -19.44
C VAL A 155 -6.23 2.21 -18.44
N THR A 156 -5.99 0.89 -18.51
CA THR A 156 -4.98 0.18 -17.72
C THR A 156 -3.59 0.75 -17.95
N ALA A 157 -3.23 1.13 -19.18
CA ALA A 157 -1.94 1.78 -19.44
C ALA A 157 -1.76 3.09 -18.64
N GLY A 158 -2.85 3.81 -18.39
CA GLY A 158 -2.86 4.99 -17.53
C GLY A 158 -2.77 4.67 -16.04
N THR A 159 -3.60 3.74 -15.55
CA THR A 159 -3.60 3.37 -14.13
C THR A 159 -2.31 2.68 -13.69
N ASN A 160 -1.63 1.96 -14.60
CA ASN A 160 -0.31 1.35 -14.37
C ASN A 160 0.81 2.39 -14.13
N LEU A 161 0.55 3.68 -14.36
CA LEU A 161 1.47 4.73 -13.92
C LEU A 161 1.46 4.90 -12.40
N ILE A 162 0.39 4.47 -11.73
CA ILE A 162 0.25 4.41 -10.26
C ILE A 162 0.83 3.09 -9.75
N ASP A 163 0.16 1.98 -10.11
CA ASP A 163 0.57 0.62 -9.80
C ASP A 163 -0.21 -0.35 -10.71
N GLU A 164 0.30 -1.56 -10.91
CA GLU A 164 -0.31 -2.59 -11.76
C GLU A 164 -1.56 -3.23 -11.13
N ASP A 165 -1.66 -3.18 -9.80
CA ASP A 165 -2.80 -3.68 -9.04
C ASP A 165 -3.96 -2.66 -8.93
N VAL A 166 -3.92 -1.58 -9.73
CA VAL A 166 -5.02 -0.60 -9.75
C VAL A 166 -6.18 -1.12 -10.59
N HIS A 167 -7.28 -1.44 -9.89
CA HIS A 167 -8.55 -1.81 -10.50
C HIS A 167 -9.49 -0.60 -10.60
N PHE A 168 -10.30 -0.57 -11.66
CA PHE A 168 -11.21 0.54 -11.92
C PHE A 168 -12.48 0.07 -12.63
N ASN A 169 -13.53 0.85 -12.43
CA ASN A 169 -14.77 0.79 -13.16
C ASN A 169 -14.98 2.15 -13.82
N LEU A 170 -15.10 2.14 -15.14
CA LEU A 170 -15.70 3.27 -15.84
C LEU A 170 -17.23 3.13 -15.69
N GLY A 171 -17.93 4.24 -15.48
CA GLY A 171 -19.40 4.31 -15.43
C GLY A 171 -19.97 5.05 -16.64
N GLY A 172 -21.29 5.15 -16.70
CA GLY A 172 -21.94 6.12 -17.59
C GLY A 172 -21.66 7.56 -17.12
N ASP A 173 -22.04 8.57 -17.92
CA ASP A 173 -21.97 9.98 -17.51
C ASP A 173 -20.58 10.43 -17.00
N TYR A 174 -19.51 9.91 -17.61
CA TYR A 174 -18.11 10.23 -17.27
C TYR A 174 -17.73 9.93 -15.81
N GLU A 175 -18.29 8.86 -15.25
CA GLU A 175 -17.86 8.32 -13.97
C GLU A 175 -16.60 7.45 -14.11
N PHE A 176 -15.64 7.66 -13.20
CA PHE A 176 -14.47 6.81 -13.01
C PHE A 176 -14.37 6.44 -11.53
N THR A 177 -14.49 5.16 -11.23
CA THR A 177 -14.49 4.64 -9.86
C THR A 177 -13.30 3.70 -9.71
N PHE A 178 -12.38 4.00 -8.80
CA PHE A 178 -11.36 3.03 -8.40
C PHE A 178 -12.02 1.89 -7.60
N SER A 179 -11.49 0.67 -7.70
CA SER A 179 -12.00 -0.51 -6.97
C SER A 179 -10.98 -0.95 -5.94
N VAL A 180 -11.41 -1.13 -4.70
CA VAL A 180 -10.55 -1.57 -3.59
C VAL A 180 -10.34 -3.08 -3.62
N GLU A 181 -11.31 -3.88 -4.10
CA GLU A 181 -11.19 -5.34 -4.22
C GLU A 181 -10.71 -6.02 -2.91
N GLY A 182 -11.20 -5.53 -1.76
CA GLY A 182 -10.79 -6.02 -0.43
C GLY A 182 -9.40 -5.58 0.05
N ASN A 183 -8.63 -4.84 -0.75
CA ASN A 183 -7.30 -4.36 -0.39
C ASN A 183 -7.34 -3.09 0.47
N THR A 184 -7.42 -3.28 1.79
CA THR A 184 -7.69 -2.20 2.77
C THR A 184 -6.79 -0.96 2.69
N HIS A 185 -5.53 -1.10 2.24
CA HIS A 185 -4.61 0.03 2.04
C HIS A 185 -5.09 1.03 0.98
N LEU A 186 -5.89 0.58 0.01
CA LEU A 186 -6.37 1.44 -1.08
C LEU A 186 -7.39 2.49 -0.59
N PHE A 187 -8.09 2.24 0.53
CA PHE A 187 -8.90 3.26 1.20
C PHE A 187 -8.06 4.47 1.68
N TYR A 188 -6.75 4.29 1.85
CA TYR A 188 -5.82 5.34 2.28
C TYR A 188 -5.11 6.02 1.11
N LEU A 189 -5.02 5.35 -0.04
CA LEU A 189 -4.32 5.85 -1.23
C LEU A 189 -5.26 6.52 -2.23
N TYR A 190 -6.40 5.91 -2.57
CA TYR A 190 -7.28 6.40 -3.64
C TYR A 190 -7.92 7.76 -3.36
N PRO A 191 -8.34 8.12 -2.13
CA PRO A 191 -8.83 9.46 -1.85
C PRO A 191 -7.82 10.56 -2.20
N TYR A 192 -6.52 10.29 -2.03
CA TYR A 192 -5.48 11.21 -2.46
C TYR A 192 -5.46 11.38 -3.99
N ILE A 193 -5.51 10.28 -4.76
CA ILE A 193 -5.55 10.33 -6.23
C ILE A 193 -6.69 11.23 -6.70
N VAL A 194 -7.90 11.01 -6.17
CA VAL A 194 -9.10 11.79 -6.51
C VAL A 194 -8.97 13.25 -6.08
N SER A 195 -8.37 13.52 -4.91
CA SER A 195 -8.14 14.90 -4.44
C SER A 195 -7.25 15.71 -5.39
N GLN A 196 -6.36 15.05 -6.13
CA GLN A 196 -5.44 15.66 -7.09
C GLN A 196 -6.06 15.89 -8.47
N MET A 197 -7.35 15.58 -8.67
CA MET A 197 -8.04 15.78 -9.96
C MET A 197 -7.91 17.23 -10.46
N PRO A 198 -7.34 17.44 -11.67
CA PRO A 198 -7.23 18.76 -12.27
C PRO A 198 -8.58 19.48 -12.37
N ALA A 199 -8.61 20.77 -12.04
CA ALA A 199 -9.85 21.55 -11.93
C ALA A 199 -10.68 21.56 -13.24
N GLN A 200 -10.02 21.44 -14.41
CA GLN A 200 -10.67 21.41 -15.71
C GLN A 200 -11.62 20.23 -15.91
N PHE A 201 -11.47 19.14 -15.14
CA PHE A 201 -12.31 17.95 -15.27
C PHE A 201 -13.50 17.94 -14.31
N LYS A 202 -13.53 18.80 -13.28
CA LYS A 202 -14.55 18.77 -12.21
C LYS A 202 -15.99 18.94 -12.68
N ASP A 203 -16.20 19.62 -13.82
CA ASP A 203 -17.53 19.84 -14.38
C ASP A 203 -18.02 18.69 -15.28
N LYS A 204 -17.10 17.84 -15.76
CA LYS A 204 -17.38 16.78 -16.74
C LYS A 204 -17.22 15.39 -16.14
N TRP A 205 -16.10 15.13 -15.47
CA TRP A 205 -15.75 13.82 -14.93
C TRP A 205 -16.07 13.74 -13.44
N HIS A 206 -16.53 12.56 -13.03
CA HIS A 206 -16.86 12.24 -11.65
C HIS A 206 -15.98 11.09 -11.17
N PHE A 207 -14.99 11.40 -10.34
CA PHE A 207 -14.06 10.42 -9.79
C PHE A 207 -14.47 9.98 -8.39
N PHE A 208 -14.52 8.67 -8.18
CA PHE A 208 -14.75 8.07 -6.87
C PHE A 208 -13.56 7.22 -6.44
N PRO A 209 -13.10 7.35 -5.18
CA PRO A 209 -11.93 6.62 -4.69
C PRO A 209 -12.23 5.13 -4.43
N PHE A 210 -13.50 4.75 -4.38
CA PHE A 210 -13.99 3.39 -4.19
C PHE A 210 -15.47 3.35 -4.55
N ASN A 211 -16.02 2.14 -4.70
CA ASN A 211 -17.43 1.96 -5.05
C ASN A 211 -18.36 2.56 -3.99
N GLN A 212 -19.25 3.45 -4.42
CA GLN A 212 -20.21 4.17 -3.57
C GLN A 212 -21.50 3.39 -3.29
N GLY A 213 -21.68 2.22 -3.87
CA GLY A 213 -22.90 1.44 -3.77
C GLY A 213 -24.04 1.99 -4.63
N THR A 214 -25.02 1.15 -4.96
CA THR A 214 -26.20 1.55 -5.72
C THR A 214 -27.45 0.84 -5.23
N ASP A 215 -28.58 1.54 -5.28
CA ASP A 215 -29.90 0.96 -5.00
C ASP A 215 -30.54 0.38 -6.28
N ALA A 216 -29.89 0.56 -7.44
CA ALA A 216 -30.39 0.07 -8.71
C ALA A 216 -30.19 -1.44 -8.84
N SER A 217 -31.31 -2.16 -9.01
CA SER A 217 -31.29 -3.61 -9.18
C SER A 217 -31.07 -4.00 -10.65
N PHE A 218 -30.26 -5.04 -10.86
CA PHE A 218 -29.97 -5.65 -12.16
C PHE A 218 -29.60 -7.13 -11.98
N SER A 219 -29.44 -7.87 -13.08
CA SER A 219 -28.98 -9.27 -13.03
C SER A 219 -27.45 -9.36 -13.03
N PHE A 220 -26.91 -10.14 -12.09
CA PHE A 220 -25.50 -10.44 -11.95
C PHE A 220 -25.22 -11.89 -12.34
N GLY A 221 -24.27 -12.08 -13.25
CA GLY A 221 -23.91 -13.40 -13.78
C GLY A 221 -22.48 -13.80 -13.39
N MET A 222 -22.32 -14.90 -12.66
CA MET A 222 -21.01 -15.44 -12.27
C MET A 222 -21.08 -16.95 -11.98
N TYR A 223 -20.02 -17.69 -12.28
CA TYR A 223 -19.94 -19.14 -12.05
C TYR A 223 -21.10 -19.96 -12.67
N GLY A 224 -21.76 -19.42 -13.70
CA GLY A 224 -22.94 -20.02 -14.33
C GLY A 224 -24.27 -19.71 -13.67
N ALA A 225 -24.29 -19.05 -12.50
CA ALA A 225 -25.50 -18.47 -11.92
C ALA A 225 -25.80 -17.12 -12.59
N ASN A 226 -27.09 -16.78 -12.74
CA ASN A 226 -27.55 -15.46 -13.16
C ASN A 226 -28.69 -15.01 -12.26
N VAL A 227 -28.37 -14.09 -11.35
CA VAL A 227 -29.19 -13.75 -10.19
C VAL A 227 -29.57 -12.28 -10.26
N ASP A 228 -30.87 -12.00 -10.18
CA ASP A 228 -31.36 -10.64 -10.00
C ASP A 228 -31.07 -10.18 -8.56
N MET A 229 -30.41 -9.03 -8.39
CA MET A 229 -30.08 -8.48 -7.07
C MET A 229 -31.33 -8.40 -6.16
N ALA A 230 -32.51 -8.11 -6.71
CA ALA A 230 -33.77 -8.04 -5.94
C ALA A 230 -34.32 -9.41 -5.50
N GLN A 231 -33.80 -10.51 -6.04
CA GLN A 231 -34.16 -11.86 -5.61
C GLN A 231 -33.36 -12.30 -4.38
N VAL A 232 -32.14 -11.79 -4.21
CA VAL A 232 -31.31 -12.10 -3.04
C VAL A 232 -31.96 -11.56 -1.76
N GLN A 233 -32.19 -12.47 -0.83
CA GLN A 233 -32.74 -12.17 0.49
C GLN A 233 -31.63 -12.02 1.50
N VAL A 234 -31.69 -10.97 2.31
CA VAL A 234 -30.65 -10.62 3.27
C VAL A 234 -31.27 -10.34 4.64
N SER A 235 -30.66 -10.86 5.69
CA SER A 235 -30.90 -10.43 7.07
C SER A 235 -29.66 -9.71 7.57
N ALA A 236 -29.83 -8.57 8.23
CA ALA A 236 -28.75 -7.77 8.80
C ALA A 236 -29.02 -7.52 10.29
N ALA A 237 -28.25 -8.17 11.15
CA ALA A 237 -28.36 -8.07 12.60
C ALA A 237 -27.31 -7.10 13.15
N TYR A 238 -27.75 -5.97 13.69
CA TYR A 238 -26.87 -4.95 14.26
C TYR A 238 -26.30 -5.36 15.62
N GLN A 239 -24.99 -5.23 15.77
CA GLN A 239 -24.21 -5.44 16.99
C GLN A 239 -23.72 -4.09 17.51
N GLU A 240 -24.35 -3.58 18.56
CA GLU A 240 -24.07 -2.24 19.09
C GLU A 240 -22.68 -2.11 19.75
N ASP A 241 -22.14 -3.21 20.26
CA ASP A 241 -20.85 -3.28 20.96
C ASP A 241 -19.66 -3.08 20.02
N ILE A 242 -19.73 -3.64 18.81
CA ILE A 242 -18.71 -3.46 17.77
C ILE A 242 -19.15 -2.51 16.64
N ASN A 243 -20.38 -1.97 16.74
CA ASN A 243 -20.98 -1.06 15.77
C ASN A 243 -21.03 -1.61 14.33
N ALA A 244 -21.32 -2.89 14.17
CA ALA A 244 -21.30 -3.59 12.88
C ALA A 244 -22.51 -4.53 12.73
N PHE A 245 -22.65 -5.16 11.56
CA PHE A 245 -23.77 -6.02 11.19
C PHE A 245 -23.27 -7.42 10.83
N ASN A 246 -23.95 -8.43 11.36
CA ASN A 246 -23.85 -9.80 10.88
C ASN A 246 -24.90 -10.01 9.79
N ILE A 247 -24.43 -10.46 8.63
CA ILE A 247 -25.24 -10.62 7.45
C ILE A 247 -25.54 -12.11 7.23
N HIS A 248 -26.80 -12.43 6.95
CA HIS A 248 -27.17 -13.73 6.40
C HIS A 248 -27.81 -13.55 5.03
N PHE A 249 -27.42 -14.35 4.05
CA PHE A 249 -28.01 -14.28 2.71
C PHE A 249 -28.62 -15.59 2.24
N TYR A 250 -29.61 -15.48 1.37
CA TYR A 250 -30.24 -16.61 0.69
C TYR A 250 -30.68 -16.24 -0.72
N GLU A 251 -30.29 -17.07 -1.70
CA GLU A 251 -30.88 -17.12 -3.04
C GLU A 251 -30.65 -18.52 -3.62
N GLU A 252 -31.61 -19.08 -4.35
CA GLU A 252 -31.61 -20.49 -4.76
C GLU A 252 -30.41 -20.84 -5.66
N GLN A 253 -30.10 -20.02 -6.67
CA GLN A 253 -28.96 -20.26 -7.55
C GLN A 253 -27.64 -20.04 -6.82
N LEU A 254 -27.49 -18.97 -6.02
CA LEU A 254 -26.29 -18.74 -5.22
C LEU A 254 -26.03 -19.92 -4.28
N CYS A 255 -27.04 -20.39 -3.56
CA CYS A 255 -26.90 -21.51 -2.63
C CYS A 255 -26.65 -22.85 -3.33
N SER A 256 -26.93 -22.96 -4.63
CA SER A 256 -26.62 -24.14 -5.44
C SER A 256 -25.15 -24.21 -5.90
N LEU A 257 -24.41 -23.10 -5.83
CA LEU A 257 -22.98 -23.06 -6.13
C LEU A 257 -22.16 -23.75 -5.03
N GLU A 258 -20.91 -24.09 -5.36
CA GLU A 258 -19.93 -24.47 -4.33
C GLU A 258 -19.79 -23.34 -3.31
N GLU A 259 -19.55 -23.69 -2.05
CA GLU A 259 -19.62 -22.74 -0.94
C GLU A 259 -18.73 -21.50 -1.15
N ALA A 260 -17.46 -21.69 -1.54
CA ALA A 260 -16.54 -20.58 -1.82
C ALA A 260 -17.01 -19.69 -2.98
N GLN A 261 -17.58 -20.28 -4.03
CA GLN A 261 -18.14 -19.54 -5.18
C GLN A 261 -19.40 -18.77 -4.78
N SER A 262 -20.25 -19.36 -3.96
CA SER A 262 -21.46 -18.72 -3.43
C SER A 262 -21.12 -17.50 -2.58
N TYR A 263 -20.15 -17.62 -1.66
CA TYR A 263 -19.67 -16.49 -0.88
C TYR A 263 -19.04 -15.43 -1.77
N ASN A 264 -18.12 -15.80 -2.66
CA ASN A 264 -17.46 -14.82 -3.53
C ASN A 264 -18.48 -14.04 -4.39
N ALA A 265 -19.42 -14.73 -5.04
CA ALA A 265 -20.48 -14.08 -5.82
C ALA A 265 -21.33 -13.15 -4.94
N TYR A 266 -21.72 -13.59 -3.73
CA TYR A 266 -22.50 -12.75 -2.83
C TYR A 266 -21.73 -11.52 -2.34
N TYR A 267 -20.44 -11.65 -1.99
CA TYR A 267 -19.61 -10.52 -1.56
C TYR A 267 -19.54 -9.44 -2.64
N ILE A 268 -19.29 -9.83 -3.90
CA ILE A 268 -19.28 -8.90 -5.03
C ILE A 268 -20.65 -8.22 -5.17
N MET A 269 -21.75 -8.99 -5.15
CA MET A 269 -23.11 -8.44 -5.22
C MET A 269 -23.39 -7.47 -4.07
N MET A 270 -22.98 -7.81 -2.85
CA MET A 270 -23.16 -6.98 -1.66
C MET A 270 -22.36 -5.68 -1.77
N GLU A 271 -21.10 -5.71 -2.20
CA GLU A 271 -20.26 -4.52 -2.33
C GLU A 271 -20.75 -3.60 -3.45
N ILE A 272 -21.28 -4.15 -4.55
CA ILE A 272 -21.93 -3.35 -5.59
C ILE A 272 -23.14 -2.61 -5.02
N MET A 273 -23.96 -3.24 -4.18
CA MET A 273 -25.17 -2.61 -3.63
C MET A 273 -24.87 -1.67 -2.45
N LEU A 274 -24.03 -2.11 -1.51
CA LEU A 274 -23.73 -1.41 -0.26
C LEU A 274 -22.66 -0.33 -0.44
N GLY A 275 -21.70 -0.55 -1.34
CA GLY A 275 -20.47 0.23 -1.47
C GLY A 275 -19.34 -0.33 -0.62
N GLU A 276 -18.11 -0.24 -1.12
CA GLU A 276 -16.92 -0.81 -0.49
C GLU A 276 -16.62 -0.18 0.89
N GLY A 277 -16.80 1.14 1.01
CA GLY A 277 -16.56 1.87 2.25
C GLY A 277 -17.48 1.43 3.39
N LEU A 278 -18.78 1.33 3.13
CA LEU A 278 -19.75 0.84 4.11
C LEU A 278 -19.59 -0.65 4.39
N SER A 279 -19.26 -1.45 3.37
CA SER A 279 -18.93 -2.87 3.52
C SER A 279 -17.78 -3.05 4.52
N TYR A 280 -16.68 -2.35 4.29
CA TYR A 280 -15.49 -2.42 5.15
C TYR A 280 -15.75 -1.96 6.58
N GLN A 281 -16.54 -0.90 6.77
CA GLN A 281 -16.77 -0.33 8.10
C GLN A 281 -17.79 -1.09 8.94
N TYR A 282 -18.85 -1.60 8.30
CA TYR A 282 -20.05 -2.02 9.03
C TYR A 282 -20.39 -3.49 8.89
N ILE A 283 -19.68 -4.28 8.08
CA ILE A 283 -19.95 -5.71 7.95
C ILE A 283 -18.95 -6.51 8.78
N ALA A 284 -19.45 -7.20 9.81
CA ALA A 284 -18.62 -8.02 10.70
C ALA A 284 -18.49 -9.47 10.20
N SER A 285 -19.59 -10.04 9.70
CA SER A 285 -19.61 -11.38 9.14
C SER A 285 -20.70 -11.52 8.08
N VAL A 286 -20.49 -12.50 7.19
CA VAL A 286 -21.46 -12.93 6.19
C VAL A 286 -21.60 -14.43 6.26
N GLU A 287 -22.83 -14.91 6.40
CA GLU A 287 -23.16 -16.34 6.45
C GLU A 287 -24.23 -16.70 5.43
N ARG A 288 -24.06 -17.83 4.74
CA ARG A 288 -25.06 -18.37 3.83
C ARG A 288 -26.12 -19.13 4.61
N ALA A 289 -27.39 -18.81 4.39
CA ALA A 289 -28.50 -19.58 4.95
C ALA A 289 -28.92 -20.76 4.04
N ASP A 290 -29.36 -21.88 4.63
CA ASP A 290 -29.86 -23.04 3.88
C ASP A 290 -31.28 -22.83 3.31
N ALA A 291 -32.04 -21.89 3.89
CA ALA A 291 -33.40 -21.54 3.51
C ALA A 291 -33.68 -20.06 3.86
N PRO A 292 -34.73 -19.44 3.29
CA PRO A 292 -35.14 -18.09 3.68
C PRO A 292 -35.40 -17.97 5.18
N LEU A 293 -34.83 -16.96 5.83
CA LEU A 293 -35.11 -16.62 7.23
C LEU A 293 -36.31 -15.67 7.34
N GLU A 294 -36.93 -15.60 8.52
CA GLU A 294 -38.00 -14.62 8.77
C GLU A 294 -37.46 -13.18 8.69
N ASN A 295 -38.26 -12.27 8.11
CA ASN A 295 -37.97 -10.83 7.99
C ASN A 295 -36.72 -10.44 7.19
N MET A 296 -36.27 -11.29 6.25
CA MET A 296 -35.24 -10.88 5.31
C MET A 296 -35.72 -9.75 4.38
N ILE A 297 -34.89 -8.73 4.23
CA ILE A 297 -35.03 -7.67 3.24
C ILE A 297 -34.46 -8.11 1.90
N LYS A 298 -34.62 -7.30 0.85
CA LYS A 298 -33.95 -7.51 -0.43
C LYS A 298 -32.57 -6.89 -0.42
N LEU A 299 -31.62 -7.47 -1.15
CA LEU A 299 -30.24 -6.94 -1.19
C LEU A 299 -30.15 -5.44 -1.57
N PRO A 300 -30.92 -4.90 -2.54
CA PRO A 300 -30.91 -3.46 -2.83
C PRO A 300 -31.41 -2.57 -1.67
N GLU A 301 -32.12 -3.14 -0.70
CA GLU A 301 -32.59 -2.42 0.49
C GLU A 301 -31.53 -2.39 1.61
N LEU A 302 -30.46 -3.17 1.50
CA LEU A 302 -29.46 -3.37 2.55
C LEU A 302 -28.78 -2.06 2.97
N ARG A 303 -28.39 -1.23 1.99
CA ARG A 303 -27.74 0.05 2.25
C ARG A 303 -28.64 0.99 3.06
N ALA A 304 -29.88 1.17 2.61
CA ALA A 304 -30.86 1.97 3.33
C ALA A 304 -31.10 1.43 4.75
N TYR A 305 -31.27 0.11 4.88
CA TYR A 305 -31.46 -0.53 6.18
C TYR A 305 -30.30 -0.29 7.16
N ILE A 306 -29.05 -0.48 6.72
CA ILE A 306 -27.86 -0.26 7.55
C ILE A 306 -27.79 1.21 7.98
N THR A 307 -27.91 2.15 7.04
CA THR A 307 -27.79 3.57 7.33
C THR A 307 -28.92 4.08 8.24
N ASP A 308 -30.15 3.61 8.05
CA ASP A 308 -31.28 3.98 8.90
C ASP A 308 -31.17 3.36 10.31
N THR A 309 -30.66 2.13 10.41
CA THR A 309 -30.39 1.48 11.70
C THR A 309 -29.33 2.26 12.48
N LEU A 310 -28.22 2.65 11.85
CA LEU A 310 -27.16 3.44 12.48
C LEU A 310 -27.70 4.80 12.99
N LYS A 311 -28.47 5.51 12.16
CA LYS A 311 -29.13 6.77 12.56
C LYS A 311 -30.08 6.58 13.73
N ALA A 312 -30.87 5.51 13.74
CA ALA A 312 -31.80 5.20 14.83
C ALA A 312 -31.11 4.97 16.18
N HIS A 313 -29.85 4.49 16.16
CA HIS A 313 -29.00 4.33 17.33
C HIS A 313 -28.12 5.56 17.62
N GLY A 314 -28.35 6.68 16.91
CA GLY A 314 -27.61 7.92 17.10
C GLY A 314 -26.15 7.85 16.68
N LYS A 315 -25.80 6.92 15.77
CA LYS A 315 -24.45 6.77 15.22
C LYS A 315 -24.27 7.68 14.00
N GLU A 316 -23.08 8.26 13.89
CA GLU A 316 -22.61 8.89 12.65
C GLU A 316 -22.20 7.82 11.65
N ILE A 317 -22.38 8.11 10.36
CA ILE A 317 -22.10 7.17 9.28
C ILE A 317 -20.88 7.66 8.51
N PHE A 318 -19.89 6.80 8.37
CA PHE A 318 -18.65 7.06 7.65
C PHE A 318 -18.52 6.04 6.53
N ASP A 319 -18.34 6.54 5.31
CA ASP A 319 -18.01 5.72 4.13
C ASP A 319 -16.49 5.71 3.87
N ASN A 320 -15.75 6.72 4.32
CA ASN A 320 -14.30 6.78 4.23
C ASN A 320 -13.63 6.31 5.54
N PRO A 321 -12.89 5.18 5.52
CA PRO A 321 -12.19 4.68 6.70
C PRO A 321 -11.21 5.64 7.36
N GLN A 322 -10.66 6.60 6.62
CA GLN A 322 -9.73 7.59 7.16
C GLN A 322 -10.37 8.49 8.24
N GLN A 323 -11.70 8.55 8.31
CA GLN A 323 -12.43 9.39 9.27
C GLN A 323 -12.70 8.68 10.61
N VAL A 324 -12.46 7.37 10.70
CA VAL A 324 -12.88 6.55 11.84
C VAL A 324 -11.67 6.21 12.71
N TYR A 325 -11.47 6.94 13.81
CA TYR A 325 -10.40 6.66 14.76
C TYR A 325 -10.85 5.69 15.85
N THR A 326 -10.16 4.57 15.98
CA THR A 326 -10.39 3.57 17.03
C THR A 326 -9.29 3.64 18.08
N SER A 327 -9.68 3.61 19.36
CA SER A 327 -8.74 3.56 20.48
C SER A 327 -8.33 2.13 20.82
N TYR A 328 -7.07 1.94 21.21
CA TYR A 328 -6.54 0.67 21.69
C TYR A 328 -5.71 0.86 22.95
N ARG A 329 -5.53 -0.22 23.72
CA ARG A 329 -4.72 -0.26 24.94
C ARG A 329 -3.93 -1.56 24.99
N PHE A 330 -2.69 -1.45 25.45
CA PHE A 330 -1.79 -2.57 25.66
C PHE A 330 -1.21 -2.51 27.07
N GLU A 331 -0.79 -3.68 27.56
CA GLU A 331 0.12 -3.77 28.70
C GLU A 331 1.55 -3.74 28.16
N PRO A 332 2.38 -2.75 28.53
CA PRO A 332 3.75 -2.62 28.05
C PRO A 332 4.62 -3.84 28.32
N GLN A 333 5.55 -4.12 27.41
CA GLN A 333 6.45 -5.27 27.48
C GLN A 333 7.90 -4.83 27.27
N GLU A 334 8.84 -5.49 27.97
CA GLU A 334 10.26 -5.37 27.63
C GLU A 334 10.50 -6.12 26.32
N ASN A 335 10.97 -5.41 25.29
CA ASN A 335 11.26 -5.93 23.96
C ASN A 335 12.40 -5.12 23.33
N GLU A 336 13.16 -5.74 22.43
CA GLU A 336 14.17 -5.06 21.61
C GLU A 336 13.50 -4.26 20.48
N GLU A 337 12.32 -4.70 20.02
CA GLU A 337 11.50 -4.02 19.03
C GLU A 337 10.88 -2.72 19.57
N LEU A 338 10.73 -1.74 18.68
CA LEU A 338 10.13 -0.44 18.99
C LEU A 338 8.64 -0.60 19.37
N ARG A 339 8.05 0.39 20.04
CA ARG A 339 6.61 0.49 20.35
C ARG A 339 6.01 -0.60 21.26
N PHE A 340 6.79 -1.54 21.80
CA PHE A 340 6.30 -2.47 22.83
C PHE A 340 6.12 -1.81 24.21
N ASP A 341 6.57 -0.56 24.36
CA ASP A 341 6.31 0.27 25.53
C ASP A 341 4.94 0.98 25.50
N VAL A 342 4.19 0.89 24.38
CA VAL A 342 2.90 1.55 24.18
C VAL A 342 1.87 1.07 25.21
N MET A 343 1.20 2.03 25.86
CA MET A 343 0.11 1.78 26.81
C MET A 343 -1.27 2.02 26.18
N ALA A 344 -1.38 3.07 25.37
CA ALA A 344 -2.62 3.44 24.71
C ALA A 344 -2.33 4.21 23.43
N GLY A 345 -3.24 4.10 22.47
CA GLY A 345 -3.19 4.89 21.24
C GLY A 345 -4.54 4.95 20.56
N SER A 346 -4.56 5.67 19.45
CA SER A 346 -5.69 5.75 18.55
C SER A 346 -5.19 5.76 17.12
N SER A 347 -5.84 5.01 16.24
CA SER A 347 -5.51 4.99 14.82
C SER A 347 -6.77 4.84 13.98
N CYS A 348 -6.80 5.51 12.83
CA CYS A 348 -7.78 5.22 11.80
C CYS A 348 -7.46 3.95 11.00
N PHE A 349 -6.18 3.52 11.00
CA PHE A 349 -5.71 2.36 10.26
C PHE A 349 -5.32 1.17 11.16
N GLN A 350 -6.29 0.63 11.90
CA GLN A 350 -6.07 -0.47 12.84
C GLN A 350 -5.36 -1.70 12.25
N PRO A 351 -5.66 -2.15 11.02
CA PRO A 351 -4.91 -3.24 10.38
C PRO A 351 -3.39 -3.03 10.34
N LEU A 352 -2.92 -1.78 10.15
CA LEU A 352 -1.48 -1.47 10.14
C LEU A 352 -0.86 -1.65 11.53
N VAL A 353 -1.54 -1.17 12.57
CA VAL A 353 -1.14 -1.38 13.98
C VAL A 353 -1.09 -2.88 14.29
N ALA A 354 -2.09 -3.65 13.87
CA ALA A 354 -2.13 -5.10 14.07
C ALA A 354 -1.00 -5.84 13.32
N ASN A 355 -0.70 -5.44 12.08
CA ASN A 355 0.41 -6.00 11.30
C ASN A 355 1.74 -5.80 12.04
N TYR A 356 2.00 -4.58 12.52
CA TYR A 356 3.20 -4.28 13.30
C TYR A 356 3.36 -5.19 14.51
N TYR A 357 2.35 -5.31 15.38
CA TYR A 357 2.48 -6.14 16.60
C TYR A 357 2.48 -7.64 16.34
N ASN A 358 2.00 -8.09 15.17
CA ASN A 358 2.07 -9.48 14.74
C ASN A 358 3.38 -9.81 13.98
N GLY A 359 4.27 -8.83 13.77
CA GLY A 359 5.51 -9.01 13.01
C GLY A 359 5.27 -9.24 11.51
N SER A 360 4.11 -8.82 10.99
CA SER A 360 3.78 -8.91 9.56
C SER A 360 4.15 -7.61 8.85
N THR A 361 4.84 -7.72 7.72
CA THR A 361 5.12 -6.58 6.82
C THR A 361 4.13 -6.49 5.65
N GLU A 362 3.18 -7.42 5.52
CA GLU A 362 2.28 -7.52 4.35
C GLU A 362 1.64 -6.18 3.99
N LEU A 363 1.04 -5.49 4.97
CA LEU A 363 0.36 -4.23 4.70
C LEU A 363 1.34 -3.07 4.44
N PHE A 364 2.49 -3.09 5.12
CA PHE A 364 3.57 -2.12 4.89
C PHE A 364 4.11 -2.25 3.46
N ASP A 365 4.37 -3.48 3.01
CA ASP A 365 4.89 -3.77 1.67
C ASP A 365 3.88 -3.42 0.57
N ARG A 366 2.58 -3.65 0.81
CA ARG A 366 1.52 -3.20 -0.12
C ARG A 366 1.47 -1.68 -0.26
N LEU A 367 1.58 -0.93 0.84
CA LEU A 367 1.66 0.54 0.76
C LEU A 367 2.93 0.98 0.02
N ASN A 368 4.06 0.37 0.34
CA ASN A 368 5.34 0.64 -0.30
C ASN A 368 5.31 0.32 -1.80
N GLY A 369 4.63 -0.74 -2.24
CA GLY A 369 4.45 -1.08 -3.66
C GLY A 369 3.92 0.09 -4.51
N PHE A 370 3.00 0.88 -3.94
CA PHE A 370 2.45 2.08 -4.56
C PHE A 370 3.40 3.31 -4.50
N GLY A 371 4.53 3.20 -3.82
CA GLY A 371 5.44 4.30 -3.51
C GLY A 371 5.02 5.13 -2.29
N ALA A 372 4.15 4.61 -1.42
CA ALA A 372 3.76 5.26 -0.18
C ALA A 372 4.40 4.56 1.02
N GLN A 373 4.84 5.32 2.02
CA GLN A 373 5.61 4.80 3.14
C GLN A 373 4.85 4.97 4.45
N ALA A 374 4.53 3.87 5.13
CA ALA A 374 4.01 3.93 6.49
C ALA A 374 5.15 4.12 7.47
N VAL A 375 5.11 5.17 8.29
CA VAL A 375 6.16 5.53 9.25
C VAL A 375 5.55 5.94 10.59
N PHE A 376 6.38 6.01 11.63
CA PHE A 376 6.03 6.73 12.83
C PHE A 376 7.17 7.66 13.28
N ILE A 377 6.78 8.84 13.77
CA ILE A 377 7.68 9.72 14.51
C ILE A 377 7.67 9.28 15.96
N ALA A 378 8.84 9.01 16.53
CA ALA A 378 9.02 8.74 17.95
C ALA A 378 9.70 9.93 18.64
N PHE A 379 9.20 10.36 19.79
CA PHE A 379 9.87 11.35 20.62
C PHE A 379 9.84 10.95 22.10
N PRO A 380 11.01 10.64 22.70
CA PRO A 380 11.12 10.32 24.11
C PRO A 380 10.72 11.49 25.01
N TYR A 381 10.20 11.20 26.19
CA TYR A 381 9.86 12.18 27.21
C TYR A 381 10.20 11.67 28.61
N GLU A 382 10.51 12.60 29.51
CA GLU A 382 10.73 12.25 30.91
C GLU A 382 9.39 12.14 31.66
N ASN A 383 9.15 10.98 32.28
CA ASN A 383 7.94 10.73 33.07
C ASN A 383 8.28 10.72 34.58
N LYS A 384 8.74 11.86 35.10
CA LYS A 384 9.25 11.97 36.49
C LYS A 384 8.19 12.45 37.47
N GLU A 385 7.31 13.35 37.05
CA GLU A 385 6.28 13.95 37.89
C GLU A 385 4.87 13.50 37.49
N LYS A 386 3.97 13.48 38.48
CA LYS A 386 2.56 13.17 38.23
C LYS A 386 1.96 14.24 37.31
N GLY A 387 1.58 13.84 36.10
CA GLY A 387 0.97 14.71 35.10
C GLY A 387 1.83 14.93 33.87
N ASP A 388 3.10 14.51 33.86
CA ASP A 388 3.97 14.64 32.70
C ASP A 388 3.43 13.87 31.49
N GLY A 389 2.93 12.65 31.71
CA GLY A 389 2.22 11.88 30.68
C GLY A 389 1.02 12.61 30.07
N LYS A 390 0.32 13.46 30.83
CA LYS A 390 -0.76 14.29 30.27
C LYS A 390 -0.19 15.46 29.45
N LYS A 391 0.83 16.15 29.96
CA LYS A 391 1.45 17.28 29.25
C LYS A 391 2.00 16.86 27.89
N VAL A 392 2.72 15.73 27.83
CA VAL A 392 3.26 15.23 26.56
C VAL A 392 2.16 14.76 25.62
N LEU A 393 1.07 14.21 26.15
CA LEU A 393 -0.08 13.82 25.34
C LEU A 393 -0.80 15.03 24.75
N ASP A 394 -1.01 16.09 25.55
CA ASP A 394 -1.57 17.37 25.07
C ASP A 394 -0.66 17.99 23.99
N PHE A 395 0.67 17.93 24.18
CA PHE A 395 1.64 18.34 23.17
C PHE A 395 1.59 17.50 21.89
N ARG A 396 1.46 16.18 22.00
CA ARG A 396 1.34 15.28 20.83
C ARG A 396 0.15 15.70 19.97
N TYR A 397 -1.02 15.96 20.58
CA TYR A 397 -2.20 16.39 19.83
C TYR A 397 -2.00 17.74 19.13
N GLU A 398 -1.37 18.71 19.80
CA GLU A 398 -1.02 19.99 19.16
C GLU A 398 -0.07 19.79 17.97
N LEU A 399 0.94 18.92 18.13
CA LEU A 399 1.90 18.62 17.09
C LEU A 399 1.24 17.90 15.91
N GLU A 400 0.35 16.94 16.17
CA GLU A 400 -0.45 16.24 15.15
C GLU A 400 -1.30 17.21 14.32
N ASP A 401 -2.02 18.12 14.97
CA ASP A 401 -2.85 19.13 14.31
C ASP A 401 -2.00 20.03 13.40
N ARG A 402 -0.84 20.50 13.89
CA ARG A 402 0.08 21.32 13.09
C ARG A 402 0.71 20.54 11.94
N LEU A 403 1.15 19.31 12.18
CA LEU A 403 1.73 18.45 11.13
C LEU A 403 0.74 18.23 9.99
N ALA A 404 -0.51 17.91 10.33
CA ALA A 404 -1.57 17.74 9.33
C ALA A 404 -1.79 19.04 8.53
N ALA A 405 -2.03 20.16 9.21
CA ALA A 405 -2.43 21.41 8.58
C ALA A 405 -1.30 22.15 7.85
N GLU A 406 -0.05 22.06 8.32
CA GLU A 406 1.08 22.84 7.79
C GLU A 406 1.95 22.04 6.82
N LEU A 407 2.08 20.71 7.01
CA LEU A 407 3.00 19.89 6.22
C LEU A 407 2.27 18.91 5.31
N LEU A 408 1.35 18.10 5.85
CA LEU A 408 0.74 16.99 5.12
C LEU A 408 -0.30 17.46 4.09
N GLU A 409 -1.30 18.22 4.52
CA GLU A 409 -2.43 18.64 3.67
C GLU A 409 -2.04 19.62 2.54
N PRO A 410 -1.29 20.72 2.78
CA PRO A 410 -1.14 21.80 1.78
C PRO A 410 -0.48 21.34 0.49
N GLU A 411 0.39 20.35 0.58
CA GLU A 411 1.12 19.80 -0.56
C GLU A 411 0.79 18.34 -0.84
N GLY A 412 -0.08 17.74 -0.04
CA GLY A 412 -0.46 16.34 -0.17
C GLY A 412 0.73 15.41 0.02
N LEU A 413 1.48 15.60 1.10
CA LEU A 413 2.67 14.82 1.43
C LEU A 413 2.36 13.52 2.17
N GLY A 414 1.15 13.37 2.71
CA GLY A 414 0.75 12.17 3.43
C GLY A 414 -0.52 12.35 4.24
N LEU A 415 -0.76 11.41 5.14
CA LEU A 415 -1.89 11.37 6.07
C LEU A 415 -1.39 11.16 7.50
N LEU A 416 -2.04 11.83 8.45
CA LEU A 416 -1.98 11.45 9.85
C LEU A 416 -2.88 10.22 10.04
N LEU A 417 -2.30 9.12 10.54
CA LEU A 417 -3.04 7.89 10.82
C LEU A 417 -3.46 7.80 12.28
N GLY A 418 -2.73 8.46 13.18
CA GLY A 418 -2.98 8.45 14.60
C GLY A 418 -1.70 8.59 15.41
N GLY A 419 -1.71 8.03 16.62
CA GLY A 419 -0.56 8.08 17.49
C GLY A 419 -0.78 7.32 18.79
N ALA A 420 0.30 7.18 19.53
CA ALA A 420 0.35 6.38 20.75
C ALA A 420 1.19 7.04 21.84
N ILE A 421 0.91 6.67 23.09
CA ILE A 421 1.74 6.99 24.23
C ILE A 421 2.23 5.71 24.89
N GLY A 422 3.54 5.61 25.00
CA GLY A 422 4.23 4.57 25.76
C GLY A 422 4.76 5.07 27.10
N THR A 423 5.43 4.18 27.81
CA THR A 423 5.92 4.44 29.18
C THR A 423 6.94 5.57 29.25
N GLY A 424 7.69 5.80 28.17
CA GLY A 424 8.69 6.87 28.05
C GLY A 424 8.79 7.52 26.67
N THR A 425 7.98 7.08 25.69
CA THR A 425 8.01 7.60 24.32
C THR A 425 6.61 7.93 23.83
N CYS A 426 6.45 9.00 23.07
CA CYS A 426 5.24 9.28 22.31
C CYS A 426 5.48 9.03 20.82
N TYR A 427 4.40 8.63 20.13
CA TYR A 427 4.44 8.22 18.73
C TYR A 427 3.38 8.95 17.93
N ILE A 428 3.72 9.38 16.71
CA ILE A 428 2.79 9.92 15.71
C ILE A 428 2.90 9.04 14.47
N ASP A 429 1.80 8.45 14.06
CA ASP A 429 1.74 7.45 13.00
C ASP A 429 1.30 8.14 11.70
N LEU A 430 2.08 7.99 10.64
CA LEU A 430 1.91 8.69 9.36
C LEU A 430 1.92 7.71 8.18
N LEU A 431 1.18 8.06 7.12
CA LEU A 431 1.36 7.48 5.79
C LEU A 431 1.88 8.56 4.85
N LEU A 432 3.13 8.46 4.42
CA LEU A 432 3.77 9.43 3.53
C LEU A 432 3.56 9.03 2.06
N PHE A 433 3.18 10.00 1.23
CA PHE A 433 3.08 9.82 -0.23
C PHE A 433 4.34 10.25 -0.98
N ASP A 434 5.26 10.92 -0.28
CA ASP A 434 6.53 11.43 -0.77
C ASP A 434 7.48 11.67 0.42
N GLU A 435 8.20 10.63 0.82
CA GLU A 435 9.05 10.67 2.01
C GLU A 435 10.18 11.70 1.87
N SER A 436 10.85 11.77 0.72
CA SER A 436 11.93 12.73 0.49
C SER A 436 11.43 14.17 0.64
N ALA A 437 10.30 14.52 0.02
CA ALA A 437 9.73 15.86 0.15
C ALA A 437 9.20 16.15 1.56
N PHE A 438 8.74 15.14 2.29
CA PHE A 438 8.37 15.28 3.70
C PHE A 438 9.60 15.58 4.57
N MET A 439 10.71 14.85 4.36
CA MET A 439 11.94 15.00 5.12
C MET A 439 12.54 16.40 4.99
N GLU A 440 12.48 17.01 3.80
CA GLU A 440 12.94 18.40 3.59
C GLU A 440 12.19 19.43 4.45
N LYS A 441 10.97 19.13 4.89
CA LYS A 441 10.10 20.06 5.61
C LYS A 441 9.95 19.77 7.08
N ILE A 442 9.91 18.49 7.46
CA ILE A 442 9.74 18.08 8.85
C ILE A 442 10.92 18.54 9.70
N VAL A 443 12.13 18.51 9.14
CA VAL A 443 13.36 18.90 9.85
C VAL A 443 13.32 20.35 10.33
N PRO A 444 13.12 21.38 9.48
CA PRO A 444 13.01 22.75 9.95
C PRO A 444 11.77 23.00 10.83
N PHE A 445 10.68 22.28 10.59
CA PHE A 445 9.45 22.39 11.39
C PHE A 445 9.65 21.96 12.84
N LEU A 446 10.33 20.82 13.06
CA LEU A 446 10.52 20.29 14.41
C LEU A 446 11.53 21.09 15.25
N LYS A 447 12.37 21.93 14.62
CA LYS A 447 13.29 22.86 15.32
C LYS A 447 12.56 23.90 16.19
N ASP A 448 11.26 24.10 15.98
CA ASP A 448 10.41 24.90 16.87
C ASP A 448 10.26 24.28 18.28
N TYR A 449 10.67 23.02 18.45
CA TYR A 449 10.51 22.22 19.66
C TYR A 449 11.85 21.67 20.19
N PRO A 450 12.82 22.54 20.53
CA PRO A 450 14.17 22.13 20.93
C PRO A 450 14.21 21.30 22.22
N GLN A 451 13.14 21.29 23.01
CA GLN A 451 13.01 20.49 24.22
C GLN A 451 12.74 18.99 23.96
N TYR A 452 12.49 18.60 22.72
CA TYR A 452 12.22 17.21 22.32
C TYR A 452 13.24 16.74 21.29
N HIS A 453 13.55 15.45 21.35
CA HIS A 453 14.31 14.75 20.32
C HIS A 453 13.35 13.90 19.51
N PHE A 454 13.39 14.06 18.19
CA PHE A 454 12.50 13.35 17.28
C PHE A 454 13.28 12.37 16.41
N TYR A 455 12.67 11.21 16.23
CA TYR A 455 13.17 10.11 15.43
C TYR A 455 12.08 9.67 14.47
N LEU A 456 12.48 9.14 13.32
CA LEU A 456 11.60 8.51 12.35
C LEU A 456 11.97 7.04 12.23
N SER A 457 10.97 6.18 12.10
CA SER A 457 11.16 4.78 11.75
C SER A 457 10.02 4.31 10.87
N ASP A 458 10.30 3.30 10.05
CA ASP A 458 9.29 2.60 9.29
C ASP A 458 8.28 1.92 10.22
N PHE A 459 7.02 1.83 9.78
CA PHE A 459 5.97 1.16 10.53
C PHE A 459 6.05 -0.38 10.36
N ARG A 460 7.20 -0.96 10.69
CA ARG A 460 7.46 -2.41 10.73
C ARG A 460 8.49 -2.75 11.80
N GLN A 461 8.49 -4.00 12.25
CA GLN A 461 9.54 -4.51 13.15
C GLN A 461 10.89 -4.60 12.42
N GLY A 462 11.99 -4.65 13.17
CA GLY A 462 13.35 -4.75 12.63
C GLY A 462 13.85 -3.49 11.91
N SER A 463 13.18 -2.35 12.09
CA SER A 463 13.58 -1.06 11.51
C SER A 463 14.35 -0.20 12.49
N ASP A 464 15.30 0.56 11.96
CA ASP A 464 16.12 1.49 12.75
C ASP A 464 15.38 2.78 13.11
N LEU A 465 15.82 3.43 14.19
CA LEU A 465 15.44 4.81 14.53
C LEU A 465 16.41 5.79 13.88
N CYS A 466 15.93 6.53 12.88
CA CYS A 466 16.69 7.62 12.26
C CYS A 466 16.42 8.93 13.03
N ARG A 467 17.47 9.56 13.57
CA ARG A 467 17.35 10.87 14.22
C ARG A 467 17.04 11.94 13.17
N LEU A 468 15.97 12.71 13.37
CA LEU A 468 15.52 13.70 12.36
C LEU A 468 16.44 14.92 12.26
N TYR A 469 17.05 15.36 13.37
CA TYR A 469 18.06 16.42 13.39
C TYR A 469 18.89 16.38 14.67
N GLU A 470 20.10 16.94 14.59
CA GLU A 470 20.96 17.23 15.75
C GLU A 470 20.63 18.62 16.30
N THR A 471 20.70 18.76 17.63
CA THR A 471 20.58 20.04 18.33
C THR A 471 21.96 20.56 18.72
N GLU A 472 22.11 21.89 18.88
CA GLU A 472 23.41 22.50 19.26
C GLU A 472 23.96 21.98 20.61
N ASP A 473 23.11 21.41 21.47
CA ASP A 473 23.53 20.82 22.75
C ASP A 473 24.18 19.43 22.59
N ASP A 474 23.96 18.73 21.47
CA ASP A 474 24.55 17.41 21.21
C ASP A 474 26.06 17.46 20.92
N GLU A 475 26.58 18.58 20.38
CA GLU A 475 28.02 18.77 20.13
C GLU A 475 28.84 18.92 21.44
N SER A 476 28.16 19.01 22.59
CA SER A 476 28.81 19.19 23.90
C SER A 476 29.03 17.89 24.68
N GLU A 477 28.57 16.75 24.17
CA GLU A 477 28.71 15.42 24.81
C GLU A 477 29.68 14.45 24.09
N GLU A 478 30.42 14.88 23.06
CA GLU A 478 31.52 14.08 22.45
C GLU A 478 32.85 14.12 23.21
#